data_AF-A0A3S0W6M0-F1
#
_entry.id   AF-A0A3S0W6M0-F1
#
_cell.length_a   1.000
_cell.length_b   1.000
_cell.length_c   1.000
_cell.angle_alpha   90.00
_cell.angle_beta   90.00
_cell.angle_gamma   90.00
#
_symmetry.space_group_name_H-M   'P 1'
#
loop_
_entity.id
_entity.type
_entity.pdbx_description
1 polymer ?
#
loop_
_entity_poly.entity_id
_entity_poly.type
_entity_poly.pdbx_seq_one_letter_code
_entity_poly.pdbx_strand_id
1 'polypeptide(L)'
;MDIILQGQHNAEETVKSLERVLQLFRERYHVEGFREIHLTVTLLDEQGDEVELIDSESNQAYRVFEVYRKGYELAGRKGIPMLQLVVDNTPK
;
A
#
# COMPACT_ATOMS: atom_id res chain seq x y z
N MET A 1 -14.83 -0.40 -2.11
CA MET A 1 -15.07 -0.04 -0.70
C MET A 1 -13.84 0.71 -0.26
N ASP A 2 -14.03 1.92 0.24
CA ASP A 2 -12.92 2.79 0.62
C ASP A 2 -12.68 2.67 2.13
N ILE A 3 -11.43 2.40 2.51
CA ILE A 3 -11.00 2.40 3.90
C ILE A 3 -10.25 3.71 4.12
N ILE A 4 -10.87 4.64 4.83
CA ILE A 4 -10.29 5.95 5.13
C ILE A 4 -9.89 5.95 6.61
N LEU A 5 -8.58 5.96 6.88
CA LEU A 5 -8.05 6.20 8.21
C LEU A 5 -7.90 7.72 8.39
N GLN A 6 -8.78 8.34 9.17
CA GLN A 6 -8.76 9.79 9.40
C GLN A 6 -7.84 10.18 10.56
N GLY A 7 -7.19 11.35 10.44
CA GLY A 7 -6.26 11.88 11.44
C GLY A 7 -4.79 11.61 11.09
N GLN A 8 -3.87 12.29 11.78
CA GLN A 8 -2.44 12.01 11.68
C GLN A 8 -2.13 10.78 12.52
N HIS A 9 -1.58 9.75 11.89
CA HIS A 9 -1.13 8.53 12.53
C HIS A 9 0.37 8.40 12.31
N ASN A 10 1.09 7.98 13.35
CA ASN A 10 2.47 7.56 13.13
C ASN A 10 2.51 6.18 12.42
N ALA A 11 3.70 5.74 12.03
CA ALA A 11 3.88 4.50 11.30
C ALA A 11 3.32 3.27 12.06
N GLU A 12 3.53 3.20 13.37
CA GLU A 12 3.06 2.07 14.19
C GLU A 12 1.54 2.04 14.30
N GLU A 13 0.91 3.20 14.52
CA GLU A 13 -0.54 3.36 14.57
C GLU A 13 -1.21 3.02 13.24
N THR A 14 -0.59 3.41 12.12
CA THR A 14 -1.07 3.10 10.77
C THR A 14 -1.11 1.60 10.53
N VAL A 15 -0.04 0.89 10.88
CA VAL A 15 0.04 -0.59 10.74
C VAL A 15 -1.04 -1.26 11.59
N LYS A 16 -1.17 -0.88 12.87
CA LYS A 16 -2.20 -1.44 13.76
C LYS A 16 -3.61 -1.19 13.24
N SER A 17 -3.87 0.00 12.70
CA SER A 17 -5.18 0.36 12.14
C SER A 17 -5.53 -0.49 10.93
N LEU A 18 -4.60 -0.66 10.00
CA LEU A 18 -4.79 -1.54 8.84
C LEU A 18 -4.99 -2.99 9.26
N GLU A 19 -4.17 -3.50 10.18
CA GLU A 19 -4.32 -4.85 10.72
C GLU A 19 -5.72 -5.05 11.32
N ARG A 20 -6.20 -4.08 12.09
CA ARG A 20 -7.52 -4.15 12.72
C ARG A 20 -8.66 -4.22 11.70
N VAL A 21 -8.56 -3.46 10.61
CA VAL A 21 -9.55 -3.49 9.52
C VAL A 21 -9.56 -4.87 8.84
N LEU A 22 -8.39 -5.43 8.54
CA LEU A 22 -8.28 -6.75 7.93
C LEU A 22 -8.80 -7.87 8.86
N GLN A 23 -8.50 -7.79 10.17
CA GLN A 23 -9.04 -8.71 11.18
C GLN A 23 -10.57 -8.66 11.21
N LEU A 24 -11.15 -7.46 11.15
CA LEU A 24 -12.61 -7.28 11.15
C LEU A 24 -13.27 -7.90 9.91
N PHE A 25 -12.67 -7.83 8.71
CA PHE A 25 -13.19 -8.56 7.54
C PHE A 25 -13.20 -10.06 7.75
N ARG A 26 -12.14 -10.61 8.36
CA ARG A 26 -12.06 -12.04 8.66
C ARG A 26 -13.09 -12.47 9.70
N GLU A 27 -13.15 -11.76 10.83
CA GLU A 27 -13.90 -12.20 12.00
C GLU A 27 -15.39 -11.89 11.91
N ARG A 28 -15.74 -10.71 11.40
CA ARG A 28 -17.13 -10.25 11.36
C ARG A 28 -17.85 -10.64 10.08
N TYR A 29 -17.13 -10.66 8.97
CA TYR A 29 -17.70 -10.86 7.64
C TYR A 29 -17.27 -12.17 6.97
N HIS A 30 -16.44 -12.98 7.66
CA HIS A 30 -15.97 -14.27 7.18
C HIS A 30 -15.32 -14.20 5.77
N VAL A 31 -14.63 -13.09 5.48
CA VAL A 31 -13.88 -12.94 4.23
C VAL A 31 -12.66 -13.85 4.27
N GLU A 32 -12.58 -14.80 3.34
CA GLU A 32 -11.51 -15.82 3.27
C GLU A 32 -10.28 -15.37 2.47
N GLY A 33 -10.41 -14.33 1.65
CA GLY A 33 -9.32 -13.81 0.84
C GLY A 33 -9.63 -12.47 0.20
N PHE A 34 -8.56 -11.77 -0.20
CA PHE A 34 -8.63 -10.49 -0.88
C PHE A 34 -8.11 -10.66 -2.29
N ARG A 35 -8.89 -10.24 -3.29
CA ARG A 35 -8.45 -10.24 -4.69
C ARG A 35 -7.54 -9.05 -4.99
N GLU A 36 -7.86 -7.90 -4.40
CA GLU A 36 -7.20 -6.62 -4.66
C GLU A 36 -7.48 -5.64 -3.51
N ILE A 37 -6.52 -4.80 -3.16
CA ILE A 37 -6.67 -3.71 -2.18
C ILE A 37 -6.04 -2.45 -2.79
N HIS A 38 -6.83 -1.40 -2.90
CA HIS A 38 -6.36 -0.07 -3.29
C HIS A 38 -6.15 0.78 -2.04
N LEU A 39 -4.94 1.29 -1.85
CA LEU A 39 -4.61 2.21 -0.75
C LEU A 39 -4.17 3.53 -1.34
N THR A 40 -4.75 4.62 -0.86
CA THR A 40 -4.28 5.99 -1.12
C THR A 40 -3.65 6.51 0.15
N VAL A 41 -2.43 7.04 0.05
CA VAL A 41 -1.67 7.54 1.20
C VAL A 41 -1.26 8.98 0.92
N THR A 42 -1.51 9.86 1.88
CA THR A 42 -0.94 11.21 1.92
C THR A 42 0.23 11.19 2.89
N LEU A 43 1.41 11.58 2.42
CA LEU A 43 2.63 11.59 3.23
C LEU A 43 2.84 12.97 3.83
N LEU A 44 3.25 13.02 5.08
CA LEU A 44 3.59 14.25 5.79
C LEU A 44 5.04 14.19 6.25
N ASP A 45 5.73 15.32 6.28
CA ASP A 45 7.03 15.46 6.92
C ASP A 45 6.93 15.69 8.44
N GLU A 46 8.07 15.94 9.09
CA GLU A 46 8.14 16.20 10.53
C GLU A 46 7.43 17.52 10.95
N GLN A 47 7.21 18.43 10.01
CA GLN A 47 6.53 19.71 10.24
C GLN A 47 5.02 19.57 10.02
N GLY A 48 4.58 18.44 9.45
CA GLY A 48 3.20 18.15 9.12
C GLY A 48 2.80 18.62 7.72
N ASP A 49 3.77 19.00 6.88
CA ASP A 49 3.55 19.43 5.51
C ASP A 49 3.47 18.23 4.56
N GLU A 50 2.58 18.30 3.57
CA GLU A 50 2.43 17.24 2.56
C GLU A 50 3.68 17.13 1.70
N VAL A 51 4.16 15.90 1.51
CA VAL A 51 5.35 15.61 0.70
C VAL A 51 5.08 14.57 -0.37
N GLU A 52 5.80 14.70 -1.48
CA GLU A 52 5.85 13.71 -2.54
C GLU A 52 7.17 12.96 -2.52
N LEU A 53 7.14 11.67 -2.82
CA LEU A 53 8.36 10.89 -3.04
C LEU A 53 8.83 11.14 -4.46
N ILE A 54 10.07 11.61 -4.62
CA ILE A 54 10.67 11.90 -5.92
C ILE A 54 11.68 10.81 -6.29
N ASP A 55 11.57 10.29 -7.52
CA ASP A 55 12.58 9.41 -8.11
C ASP A 55 13.84 10.22 -8.44
N SER A 56 14.97 9.82 -7.86
CA SER A 56 16.25 10.49 -8.06
C SER A 56 16.78 10.40 -9.49
N GLU A 57 16.39 9.39 -10.27
CA GLU A 57 16.87 9.22 -11.64
C GLU A 57 16.06 10.06 -12.64
N SER A 58 14.73 9.97 -12.59
CA SER A 58 13.85 10.71 -13.51
C SER A 58 13.47 12.11 -13.03
N ASN A 59 13.71 12.43 -11.75
CA ASN A 59 13.24 13.64 -11.07
C ASN A 59 11.71 13.82 -11.17
N GLN A 60 10.97 12.71 -11.17
CA GLN A 60 9.50 12.69 -11.21
C GLN A 60 8.94 12.16 -9.90
N ALA A 61 7.76 12.64 -9.51
CA ALA A 61 7.03 12.13 -8.36
C ALA A 61 6.50 10.71 -8.62
N TYR A 62 6.70 9.83 -7.65
CA TYR A 62 6.13 8.48 -7.64
C TYR A 62 4.61 8.57 -7.52
N ARG A 63 3.89 7.99 -8.49
CA ARG A 63 2.42 8.04 -8.53
C ARG A 63 1.76 6.81 -7.95
N VAL A 64 2.34 5.63 -8.16
CA VAL A 64 1.77 4.35 -7.76
C VAL A 64 2.86 3.44 -7.23
N PHE A 65 2.60 2.85 -6.06
CA PHE A 65 3.39 1.78 -5.49
C PHE A 65 2.61 0.48 -5.60
N GLU A 66 3.08 -0.43 -6.45
CA GLU A 66 2.44 -1.73 -6.65
C GLU A 66 3.17 -2.78 -5.82
N VAL A 67 2.46 -3.37 -4.85
CA VAL A 67 3.03 -4.45 -4.04
C VAL A 67 2.59 -5.78 -4.62
N TYR A 68 3.55 -6.52 -5.17
CA TYR A 68 3.31 -7.84 -5.71
C TYR A 68 3.80 -8.93 -4.77
N ARG A 69 3.20 -10.10 -4.93
CA ARG A 69 3.79 -11.33 -4.41
C ARG A 69 5.01 -11.66 -5.25
N LYS A 70 6.16 -11.83 -4.59
CA LYS A 70 7.41 -12.23 -5.25
C LYS A 70 7.22 -13.53 -6.05
N GLY A 71 7.63 -13.53 -7.32
CA GLY A 71 7.41 -14.62 -8.28
C GLY A 71 6.08 -14.56 -9.05
N TYR A 72 5.22 -13.60 -8.73
CA TYR A 72 4.01 -13.26 -9.49
C TYR A 72 4.13 -11.94 -10.23
N GLU A 73 5.29 -11.28 -10.17
CA GLU A 73 5.49 -10.03 -10.87
C GLU A 73 5.20 -10.28 -12.35
N LEU A 74 4.23 -9.54 -12.90
CA LEU A 74 3.91 -9.48 -14.32
C LEU A 74 3.45 -10.79 -15.00
N ALA A 75 3.42 -11.96 -14.33
CA ALA A 75 3.13 -13.26 -15.00
C ALA A 75 2.43 -14.37 -14.18
N GLY A 76 1.95 -14.12 -12.95
CA GLY A 76 0.91 -14.99 -12.35
C GLY A 76 1.29 -16.41 -11.88
N ARG A 77 2.51 -16.68 -11.33
CA ARG A 77 2.94 -18.06 -10.96
C ARG A 77 3.06 -18.37 -9.46
N LYS A 78 2.52 -19.53 -9.03
CA LYS A 78 2.40 -20.04 -7.64
C LYS A 78 3.70 -20.51 -6.96
N GLY A 79 4.22 -19.75 -5.98
CA GLY A 79 5.27 -20.13 -5.02
C GLY A 79 5.14 -19.44 -3.63
N ILE A 80 5.86 -19.90 -2.60
CA ILE A 80 5.78 -19.42 -1.18
C ILE A 80 6.06 -17.90 -1.10
N PRO A 81 5.21 -17.10 -0.43
CA PRO A 81 5.15 -15.65 -0.63
C PRO A 81 6.26 -14.88 0.11
N MET A 82 6.87 -13.92 -0.58
CA MET A 82 7.50 -12.73 0.01
C MET A 82 6.83 -11.51 -0.63
N LEU A 83 6.54 -10.46 0.14
CA LEU A 83 6.03 -9.20 -0.42
C LEU A 83 7.19 -8.43 -1.04
N GLN A 84 6.99 -7.86 -2.23
CA GLN A 84 7.96 -7.02 -2.91
C GLN A 84 7.29 -5.73 -3.40
N LEU A 85 7.88 -4.59 -3.07
CA LEU A 85 7.50 -3.29 -3.60
C LEU A 85 8.03 -3.17 -5.03
N VAL A 86 7.13 -2.91 -5.98
CA VAL A 86 7.45 -2.55 -7.37
C VAL A 86 6.97 -1.12 -7.57
N VAL A 87 7.78 -0.33 -8.26
CA VAL A 87 7.50 1.08 -8.48
C VAL A 87 7.36 1.32 -9.98
N ASP A 88 6.19 1.81 -10.41
CA ASP A 88 5.89 2.10 -11.82
C ASP A 88 5.86 3.62 -12.04
N ASN A 89 6.84 4.12 -12.81
CA ASN A 89 6.98 5.51 -13.21
C ASN A 89 6.70 5.71 -14.71
N THR A 90 6.01 4.77 -15.37
CA THR A 90 5.79 4.84 -16.81
C THR A 90 4.92 6.06 -17.17
N PRO A 91 5.42 7.03 -17.96
CA PRO A 91 4.60 8.14 -18.43
C PRO A 91 3.50 7.63 -19.37
N LYS A 92 2.27 8.14 -19.19
CA LYS A 92 1.12 7.81 -20.07
C LYS A 92 1.29 8.38 -21.47
#